data_AF-A0A4R6YMC9-F1
#
_entry.id   AF-A0A4R6YMC9-F1
#
_cell.length_a   1.000
_cell.length_b   1.000
_cell.length_c   1.000
_cell.angle_alpha   90.00
_cell.angle_beta   90.00
_cell.angle_gamma   90.00
#
_symmetry.space_group_name_H-M   'P 1'
#
loop_
_entity.id
_entity.type
_entity.pdbx_description
1 polymer ?
#
loop_
_entity_poly.entity_id
_entity_poly.type
_entity_poly.pdbx_seq_one_letter_code
_entity_poly.pdbx_strand_id
1 'polypeptide(L)'
;MTRVPLRSPAIASQSLRAVAAAFGLALVILPAGAIAADGKALYESTCVACHGPTGKGAIPGVPDLATRLDKPDAELVNNVLNGFQTPGSPMAMPAKGGNPALTAEDAQAIIGYLRSGAGTPPPPSAANGAPASPPAAVLAPAPAGATSAGVAADSTAFARGAQAWADNCARCHAMRDPKSLPDEQWQVVVTHMRLRAGLDGAQADDILVFLKGSN
;
A
#
# COMPACT_ATOMS: atom_id res chain seq x y z
N MET A 1 -44.99 46.71 -79.58
CA MET A 1 -45.03 48.05 -78.94
C MET A 1 -45.62 47.78 -77.56
N THR A 2 -44.87 47.74 -76.46
CA THR A 2 -44.13 48.84 -75.81
C THR A 2 -43.07 48.25 -74.87
N ARG A 3 -41.83 48.75 -74.93
CA ARG A 3 -40.76 48.44 -73.96
C ARG A 3 -41.00 49.27 -72.70
N VAL A 4 -40.98 48.64 -71.53
CA VAL A 4 -40.97 49.30 -70.21
C VAL A 4 -39.55 49.18 -69.64
N PRO A 5 -38.87 50.28 -69.30
CA PRO A 5 -37.64 50.25 -68.52
C PRO A 5 -37.96 50.58 -67.07
N LEU A 6 -37.63 49.70 -66.12
CA LEU A 6 -37.70 50.03 -64.70
C LEU A 6 -36.39 49.70 -64.00
N ARG A 7 -35.77 50.81 -63.59
CA ARG A 7 -34.61 51.01 -62.73
C ARG A 7 -34.52 50.06 -61.54
N SER A 8 -33.30 49.59 -61.30
CA SER A 8 -32.85 49.08 -60.01
C SER A 8 -32.73 50.20 -58.97
N PRO A 9 -33.02 49.92 -57.70
CA PRO A 9 -32.34 50.54 -56.58
C PRO A 9 -31.37 49.57 -55.91
N ALA A 10 -30.18 50.08 -55.63
CA ALA A 10 -29.24 49.56 -54.65
C ALA A 10 -29.88 49.56 -53.25
N ILE A 11 -29.28 48.84 -52.30
CA ILE A 11 -28.77 49.39 -51.03
C ILE A 11 -28.26 48.28 -50.10
N ALA A 12 -27.03 48.51 -49.64
CA ALA A 12 -26.40 48.23 -48.35
C ALA A 12 -26.30 46.81 -47.78
N SER A 13 -25.09 46.29 -47.95
CA SER A 13 -24.26 45.62 -46.96
C SER A 13 -24.43 46.10 -45.50
N GLN A 14 -24.64 45.14 -44.58
CA GLN A 14 -24.27 45.31 -43.17
C GLN A 14 -23.81 43.97 -42.55
N SER A 15 -22.48 43.88 -42.39
CA SER A 15 -21.70 43.17 -41.35
C SER A 15 -22.19 41.83 -40.78
N LEU A 16 -21.51 40.75 -41.21
CA LEU A 16 -21.49 39.44 -40.59
C LEU A 16 -20.79 39.51 -39.21
N ARG A 17 -21.51 39.26 -38.11
CA ARG A 17 -20.90 38.99 -36.80
C ARG A 17 -20.48 37.52 -36.74
N ALA A 18 -19.16 37.30 -36.70
CA ALA A 18 -18.56 35.99 -36.45
C ALA A 18 -18.86 35.52 -35.02
N VAL A 19 -19.54 34.37 -34.88
CA VAL A 19 -19.60 33.63 -33.61
C VAL A 19 -18.50 32.58 -33.66
N ALA A 20 -17.29 32.97 -33.24
CA ALA A 20 -16.21 32.02 -32.99
C ALA A 20 -16.48 31.35 -31.64
N ALA A 21 -16.94 30.10 -31.68
CA ALA A 21 -17.01 29.23 -30.51
C ALA A 21 -15.57 28.88 -30.07
N ALA A 22 -15.06 29.62 -29.09
CA ALA A 22 -13.86 29.24 -28.36
C ALA A 22 -14.19 28.06 -27.45
N PHE A 23 -13.99 26.84 -27.94
CA PHE A 23 -13.84 25.66 -27.09
C PHE A 23 -12.52 25.81 -26.33
N GLY A 24 -12.59 26.47 -25.18
CA GLY A 24 -11.49 26.50 -24.21
C GLY A 24 -11.22 25.08 -23.73
N LEU A 25 -10.07 24.53 -24.11
CA LEU A 25 -9.49 23.38 -23.45
C LEU A 25 -9.04 23.84 -22.06
N ALA A 26 -9.98 23.84 -21.10
CA ALA A 26 -9.65 23.94 -19.70
C ALA A 26 -8.89 22.66 -19.32
N LEU A 27 -7.56 22.73 -19.31
CA LEU A 27 -6.72 21.74 -18.68
C LEU A 27 -7.01 21.81 -17.17
N VAL A 28 -7.95 20.98 -16.71
CA VAL A 28 -8.18 20.76 -15.29
C VAL A 28 -6.91 20.10 -14.76
N ILE A 29 -6.05 20.88 -14.14
CA ILE A 29 -4.98 20.38 -13.29
C ILE A 29 -5.69 19.82 -12.05
N LEU A 30 -6.09 18.55 -12.08
CA LEU A 30 -6.43 17.86 -10.85
C LEU A 30 -5.16 17.90 -9.99
N PRO A 31 -5.21 18.38 -8.73
CA PRO A 31 -4.11 18.11 -7.83
C PRO A 31 -3.98 16.59 -7.79
N ALA A 32 -2.76 16.09 -8.03
CA ALA A 32 -2.41 14.73 -7.68
C ALA A 32 -2.70 14.61 -6.18
N GLY A 33 -3.87 14.08 -5.84
CA GLY A 33 -4.17 13.70 -4.49
C GLY A 33 -3.04 12.76 -4.09
N ALA A 34 -2.23 13.17 -3.13
CA ALA A 34 -1.35 12.26 -2.43
C ALA A 34 -2.21 11.03 -2.12
N ILE A 35 -1.82 9.87 -2.65
CA ILE A 35 -2.47 8.62 -2.30
C ILE A 35 -2.37 8.56 -0.79
N ALA A 36 -3.49 8.78 -0.10
CA ALA A 36 -3.51 8.79 1.35
C ALA A 36 -3.05 7.39 1.76
N ALA A 37 -1.88 7.31 2.38
CA ALA A 37 -1.37 6.06 2.88
C ALA A 37 -2.43 5.45 3.81
N ASP A 38 -2.65 4.14 3.73
CA ASP A 38 -3.60 3.47 4.60
C ASP A 38 -3.01 3.42 6.02
N GLY A 39 -3.35 4.43 6.82
CA GLY A 39 -2.89 4.57 8.20
C GLY A 39 -3.23 3.35 9.08
N LYS A 40 -4.31 2.63 8.76
CA LYS A 40 -4.68 1.39 9.47
C LYS A 40 -3.70 0.28 9.12
N ALA A 41 -3.48 0.01 7.84
CA ALA A 41 -2.55 -1.03 7.41
C ALA A 41 -1.12 -0.76 7.90
N LEU A 42 -0.69 0.50 7.91
CA LEU A 42 0.61 0.90 8.45
C LEU A 42 0.70 0.69 9.97
N TYR A 43 -0.35 1.01 10.71
CA TYR A 43 -0.41 0.77 12.15
C TYR A 43 -0.42 -0.71 12.50
N GLU A 44 -1.25 -1.50 11.81
CA GLU A 44 -1.37 -2.95 12.01
C GLU A 44 -0.10 -3.70 11.63
N SER A 45 0.59 -3.25 10.59
CA SER A 45 1.90 -3.81 10.27
C SER A 45 2.93 -3.38 11.31
N THR A 46 3.10 -2.08 11.58
CA THR A 46 4.32 -1.59 12.25
C THR A 46 4.17 -1.40 13.76
N CYS A 47 3.03 -0.92 14.24
CA CYS A 47 2.88 -0.36 15.57
C CYS A 47 2.17 -1.30 16.56
N VAL A 48 1.32 -2.21 16.06
CA VAL A 48 0.43 -3.06 16.85
C VAL A 48 1.17 -3.97 17.85
N ALA A 49 2.38 -4.40 17.52
CA ALA A 49 3.15 -5.33 18.35
C ALA A 49 3.44 -4.76 19.75
N CYS A 50 3.61 -3.44 19.86
CA CYS A 50 3.90 -2.76 21.13
C CYS A 50 2.69 -1.96 21.63
N HIS A 51 1.95 -1.30 20.74
CA HIS A 51 0.82 -0.44 21.12
C HIS A 51 -0.52 -1.18 21.19
N GLY A 52 -0.58 -2.43 20.73
CA GLY A 52 -1.79 -3.25 20.69
C GLY A 52 -2.78 -2.80 19.61
N PRO A 53 -3.78 -3.63 19.27
CA PRO A 53 -4.77 -3.30 18.23
C PRO A 53 -5.63 -2.09 18.56
N THR A 54 -5.70 -1.70 19.84
CA THR A 54 -6.49 -0.56 20.32
C THR A 54 -5.63 0.64 20.73
N GLY A 55 -4.32 0.62 20.53
CA GLY A 55 -3.42 1.70 20.98
C GLY A 55 -3.23 1.83 22.49
N LYS A 56 -3.73 0.87 23.28
CA LYS A 56 -3.69 0.92 24.76
C LYS A 56 -2.39 0.38 25.37
N GLY A 57 -1.46 -0.08 24.53
CA GLY A 57 -0.25 -0.78 24.95
C GLY A 57 -0.48 -2.29 25.06
N ALA A 58 0.39 -3.07 24.43
CA ALA A 58 0.40 -4.54 24.48
C ALA A 58 1.42 -5.10 25.48
N ILE A 59 2.36 -4.26 25.96
CA ILE A 59 3.47 -4.66 26.83
C ILE A 59 3.66 -3.66 27.98
N PRO A 60 4.23 -4.10 29.13
CA PRO A 60 4.47 -3.23 30.27
C PRO A 60 5.30 -1.99 29.92
N GLY A 61 4.82 -0.81 30.32
CA GLY A 61 5.51 0.46 30.11
C GLY A 61 5.21 1.18 28.79
N VAL A 62 4.41 0.58 27.89
CA VAL A 62 3.85 1.30 26.73
C VAL A 62 2.59 2.04 27.15
N PRO A 63 2.51 3.38 26.97
CA PRO A 63 1.36 4.17 27.38
C PRO A 63 0.16 3.98 26.44
N ASP A 64 -1.03 4.31 26.96
CA ASP A 64 -2.24 4.45 26.13
C ASP A 64 -2.11 5.67 25.21
N LEU A 65 -2.07 5.41 23.90
CA LEU A 65 -1.94 6.43 22.87
C LEU A 65 -3.12 7.39 22.86
N ALA A 66 -4.33 6.96 23.23
CA ALA A 66 -5.51 7.83 23.23
C ALA A 66 -5.31 9.06 24.15
N THR A 67 -4.53 8.90 25.22
CA THR A 67 -4.18 9.99 26.16
C THR A 67 -3.09 10.93 25.66
N ARG A 68 -2.56 10.70 24.46
CA ARG A 68 -1.41 11.42 23.88
C ARG A 68 -1.71 12.08 22.54
N LEU A 69 -2.86 11.79 21.93
CA LEU A 69 -3.23 12.26 20.59
C LEU A 69 -3.68 13.74 20.55
N ASP A 70 -3.77 14.38 21.73
CA ASP A 70 -4.08 15.80 21.93
C ASP A 70 -2.94 16.75 21.52
N LYS A 71 -1.73 16.19 21.36
CA LYS A 71 -0.54 16.92 20.87
C LYS A 71 -0.70 17.36 19.40
N PRO A 72 0.00 18.45 19.00
CA PRO A 72 0.01 18.90 17.61
C PRO A 72 0.64 17.87 16.68
N ASP A 73 0.14 17.79 15.45
CA ASP A 73 0.53 16.77 14.45
C ASP A 73 2.03 16.78 14.18
N ALA A 74 2.65 17.95 14.11
CA ALA A 74 4.09 18.07 13.90
C ALA A 74 4.90 17.39 15.03
N GLU A 75 4.44 17.48 16.28
CA GLU A 75 5.10 16.81 17.41
C GLU A 75 4.88 15.30 17.34
N LEU A 76 3.65 14.86 17.06
CA LEU A 76 3.32 13.44 16.95
C LEU A 76 4.08 12.77 15.79
N VAL A 77 4.14 13.41 14.63
CA VAL A 77 4.92 12.94 13.47
C VAL A 77 6.40 12.88 13.82
N ASN A 78 6.95 13.91 14.48
CA ASN A 78 8.34 13.89 14.91
C ASN A 78 8.63 12.72 15.86
N ASN A 79 7.74 12.46 16.82
CA ASN A 79 7.87 11.35 17.75
C ASN A 79 7.84 10.00 17.01
N VAL A 80 6.95 9.84 16.03
CA VAL A 80 6.88 8.62 15.20
C VAL A 80 8.15 8.44 14.37
N LEU A 81 8.64 9.49 13.71
CA LEU A 81 9.79 9.41 12.81
C LEU A 81 11.12 9.24 13.54
N ASN A 82 11.32 9.96 14.63
CA ASN A 82 12.61 10.02 15.34
C ASN A 82 12.64 9.16 16.61
N GLY A 83 11.49 8.60 16.99
CA GLY A 83 11.33 7.87 18.23
C GLY A 83 10.99 8.79 19.39
N PHE A 84 10.58 8.18 20.51
CA PHE A 84 10.17 8.93 21.69
C PHE A 84 10.39 8.12 22.96
N GLN A 85 11.10 8.70 23.93
CA GLN A 85 11.24 8.12 25.25
C GLN A 85 10.19 8.71 26.18
N THR A 86 9.22 7.90 26.59
CA THR A 86 8.29 8.32 27.64
C THR A 86 9.03 8.32 28.98
N PRO A 87 8.94 9.41 29.78
CA PRO A 87 9.54 9.45 31.10
C PRO A 87 9.03 8.30 31.98
N GLY A 88 9.96 7.53 32.57
CA GLY A 88 9.62 6.38 33.41
C GLY A 88 9.31 5.08 32.64
N SER A 89 9.26 5.09 31.31
CA SER A 89 9.14 3.85 30.53
C SER A 89 10.51 3.15 30.43
N PRO A 90 10.57 1.81 30.60
CA PRO A 90 11.83 1.06 30.54
C PRO A 90 12.39 0.96 29.11
N MET A 91 11.61 1.30 28.09
CA MET A 91 12.00 1.26 26.68
C MET A 91 11.57 2.52 25.93
N ALA A 92 12.41 2.96 24.99
CA ALA A 92 12.10 4.02 24.05
C ALA A 92 11.20 3.48 22.92
N MET A 93 10.28 4.31 22.44
CA MET A 93 9.65 4.07 21.14
C MET A 93 10.71 4.26 20.05
N PRO A 94 10.99 3.26 19.21
CA PRO A 94 12.03 3.35 18.19
C PRO A 94 11.64 4.34 17.08
N ALA A 95 12.65 4.91 16.44
CA ALA A 95 12.47 5.72 15.24
C ALA A 95 11.69 4.92 14.18
N LYS A 96 10.69 5.57 13.60
CA LYS A 96 9.78 4.98 12.60
C LYS A 96 9.13 3.67 13.06
N GLY A 97 8.93 3.46 14.36
CA GLY A 97 8.39 2.19 14.88
C GLY A 97 9.24 0.95 14.50
N GLY A 98 10.51 1.13 14.13
CA GLY A 98 11.38 0.07 13.63
C GLY A 98 11.24 -0.24 12.13
N ASN A 99 10.36 0.45 11.40
CA ASN A 99 10.21 0.31 9.96
C ASN A 99 10.98 1.44 9.22
N PRO A 100 12.16 1.17 8.62
CA PRO A 100 12.96 2.20 7.97
C PRO A 100 12.26 2.86 6.77
N ALA A 101 11.28 2.18 6.17
CA ALA A 101 10.54 2.66 5.00
C ALA A 101 9.46 3.71 5.32
N LEU A 102 9.07 3.89 6.59
CA LEU A 102 8.03 4.86 6.97
C LEU A 102 8.44 6.30 6.65
N THR A 103 7.53 7.04 6.04
CA THR A 103 7.68 8.45 5.68
C THR A 103 6.90 9.37 6.62
N ALA A 104 7.07 10.69 6.47
CA ALA A 104 6.33 11.66 7.26
C ALA A 104 4.83 11.63 6.94
N GLU A 105 4.51 11.39 5.68
CA GLU A 105 3.16 11.25 5.16
C GLU A 105 2.47 10.00 5.75
N ASP A 106 3.20 8.89 5.83
CA ASP A 106 2.71 7.67 6.48
C ASP A 106 2.46 7.88 7.98
N ALA A 107 3.36 8.59 8.67
CA ALA A 107 3.19 8.92 10.09
C ALA A 107 1.92 9.76 10.31
N GLN A 108 1.64 10.73 9.43
CA GLN A 108 0.40 11.52 9.48
C GLN A 108 -0.84 10.64 9.26
N ALA A 109 -0.79 9.72 8.31
CA ALA A 109 -1.89 8.78 8.05
C ALA A 109 -2.17 7.89 9.28
N ILE A 110 -1.13 7.37 9.93
CA ILE A 110 -1.25 6.58 11.17
C ILE A 110 -1.88 7.41 12.29
N ILE A 111 -1.45 8.66 12.49
CA ILE A 111 -2.01 9.55 13.51
C ILE A 111 -3.48 9.87 13.24
N GLY A 112 -3.84 10.11 11.97
CA GLY A 112 -5.22 10.29 11.55
C GLY A 112 -6.09 9.06 11.86
N TYR A 113 -5.58 7.87 11.56
CA TYR A 113 -6.23 6.60 11.91
C TYR A 113 -6.44 6.46 13.42
N LEU A 114 -5.42 6.71 14.24
CA LEU A 114 -5.52 6.65 15.70
C LEU A 114 -6.55 7.62 16.29
N ARG A 115 -6.62 8.85 15.75
CA ARG A 115 -7.58 9.88 16.19
C ARG A 115 -9.01 9.60 15.81
N SER A 116 -9.24 8.83 14.74
CA SER A 116 -10.59 8.42 14.34
C SER A 116 -11.26 7.45 15.34
N GLY A 117 -10.57 7.07 16.42
CA GLY A 117 -11.06 6.11 17.41
C GLY A 117 -11.09 4.68 16.87
N ALA A 118 -10.59 4.48 15.65
CA ALA A 118 -10.69 3.25 14.87
C ALA A 118 -9.68 2.18 15.28
N GLY A 119 -9.69 1.76 16.54
CA GLY A 119 -9.55 0.33 16.83
C GLY A 119 -10.73 -0.51 16.28
N THR A 120 -11.62 0.10 15.49
CA THR A 120 -12.79 -0.49 14.81
C THR A 120 -12.83 -0.10 13.32
N PRO A 121 -13.14 -1.03 12.39
CA PRO A 121 -12.93 -0.81 10.96
C PRO A 121 -13.97 0.12 10.32
N PRO A 122 -13.57 1.04 9.41
CA PRO A 122 -14.47 1.52 8.35
C PRO A 122 -14.70 0.42 7.29
N PRO A 123 -15.87 0.41 6.60
CA PRO A 123 -16.25 -0.67 5.70
C PRO A 123 -15.27 -0.85 4.52
N PRO A 124 -15.13 -2.07 3.97
CA PRO A 124 -14.23 -2.35 2.85
C PRO A 124 -14.75 -1.70 1.58
N SER A 125 -14.29 -0.49 1.27
CA SER A 125 -14.38 0.12 -0.05
C SER A 125 -13.49 1.36 -0.17
N ALA A 126 -12.17 1.16 -0.21
CA ALA A 126 -11.24 2.05 -0.89
C ALA A 126 -9.96 1.25 -1.24
N ALA A 127 -10.15 0.11 -1.91
CA ALA A 127 -9.06 -0.60 -2.56
C ALA A 127 -8.52 0.23 -3.73
N ASN A 128 -7.19 0.35 -3.82
CA ASN A 128 -6.39 0.51 -5.05
C ASN A 128 -4.93 0.15 -4.68
N GLY A 129 -4.23 -0.82 -5.26
CA GLY A 129 -4.59 -1.72 -6.35
C GLY A 129 -3.71 -2.97 -6.34
N ALA A 130 -4.32 -4.10 -5.98
CA ALA A 130 -3.88 -5.37 -6.52
C ALA A 130 -4.59 -5.55 -7.87
N PRO A 131 -3.89 -5.87 -8.98
CA PRO A 131 -4.59 -6.32 -10.17
C PRO A 131 -5.38 -7.58 -9.80
N ALA A 132 -6.68 -7.54 -10.06
CA ALA A 132 -7.58 -8.68 -9.89
C ALA A 132 -7.01 -9.90 -10.62
N SER A 133 -6.74 -10.97 -9.89
CA SER A 133 -6.58 -12.28 -10.51
C SER A 133 -7.93 -12.71 -11.11
N PRO A 134 -7.97 -13.21 -12.35
CA PRO A 134 -9.20 -13.78 -12.90
C PRO A 134 -9.57 -15.07 -12.14
N PRO A 135 -10.86 -15.48 -12.13
CA PRO A 135 -11.30 -16.66 -11.39
C PRO A 135 -10.64 -17.93 -11.92
N ALA A 136 -10.23 -18.78 -10.98
CA ALA A 136 -9.67 -20.09 -11.21
C ALA A 136 -10.54 -20.92 -12.15
N ALA A 137 -10.00 -21.24 -13.33
CA ALA A 137 -10.50 -22.33 -14.14
C ALA A 137 -10.00 -23.65 -13.54
N VAL A 138 -10.93 -24.38 -12.94
CA VAL A 138 -10.79 -25.80 -12.59
C VAL A 138 -10.56 -26.64 -13.84
N LEU A 139 -9.36 -27.20 -13.99
CA LEU A 139 -9.11 -28.42 -14.78
C LEU A 139 -7.92 -29.20 -14.16
N ALA A 140 -8.17 -30.43 -13.72
CA ALA A 140 -7.18 -31.47 -13.41
C ALA A 140 -6.91 -32.34 -14.67
N PRO A 141 -6.00 -33.34 -14.67
CA PRO A 141 -4.62 -33.43 -14.14
C PRO A 141 -3.55 -33.74 -15.25
N ALA A 142 -2.28 -33.40 -14.95
CA ALA A 142 -0.94 -33.90 -15.39
C ALA A 142 -0.70 -34.55 -16.81
N PRO A 143 0.50 -34.41 -17.45
CA PRO A 143 1.71 -35.09 -16.95
C PRO A 143 3.06 -34.33 -17.09
N ALA A 144 4.08 -35.00 -16.56
CA ALA A 144 5.48 -34.60 -16.45
C ALA A 144 6.11 -34.04 -17.73
N GLY A 145 6.82 -32.92 -17.56
CA GLY A 145 7.68 -32.31 -18.55
C GLY A 145 7.89 -30.85 -18.16
N ALA A 146 9.04 -30.53 -17.57
CA ALA A 146 9.40 -29.16 -17.22
C ALA A 146 9.49 -28.32 -18.50
N THR A 147 8.39 -27.65 -18.82
CA THR A 147 8.32 -26.66 -19.91
C THR A 147 8.73 -25.29 -19.37
N SER A 148 9.13 -24.39 -20.27
CA SER A 148 9.46 -22.99 -19.96
C SER A 148 8.35 -22.24 -19.22
N ALA A 149 7.10 -22.72 -19.29
CA ALA A 149 5.99 -22.20 -18.50
C ALA A 149 6.12 -22.54 -17.00
N GLY A 150 6.60 -23.75 -16.66
CA GLY A 150 6.92 -24.13 -15.28
C GLY A 150 8.09 -23.31 -14.73
N VAL A 151 9.16 -23.16 -15.51
CA VAL A 151 10.32 -22.32 -15.14
C VAL A 151 9.92 -20.84 -14.97
N ALA A 152 9.00 -20.32 -15.78
CA ALA A 152 8.48 -18.96 -15.65
C ALA A 152 7.59 -18.78 -14.40
N ALA A 153 6.77 -19.78 -14.08
CA ALA A 153 5.95 -19.79 -12.86
C ALA A 153 6.84 -19.91 -11.60
N ASP A 154 7.84 -20.78 -11.62
CA ASP A 154 8.77 -20.99 -10.52
C ASP A 154 9.69 -19.77 -10.32
N SER A 155 10.15 -19.12 -11.39
CA SER A 155 10.96 -17.88 -11.29
C SER A 155 10.15 -16.68 -10.80
N THR A 156 8.88 -16.56 -11.18
CA THR A 156 8.00 -15.53 -10.61
C THR A 156 7.64 -15.82 -9.15
N ALA A 157 7.39 -17.07 -8.79
CA ALA A 157 7.21 -17.48 -7.39
C ALA A 157 8.48 -17.24 -6.55
N PHE A 158 9.65 -17.56 -7.09
CA PHE A 158 10.94 -17.29 -6.46
C PHE A 158 11.14 -15.79 -6.19
N ALA A 159 10.85 -14.93 -7.17
CA ALA A 159 10.97 -13.48 -6.99
C ALA A 159 9.98 -12.93 -5.96
N ARG A 160 8.72 -13.38 -5.97
CA ARG A 160 7.73 -13.01 -4.95
C ARG A 160 8.14 -13.51 -3.56
N GLY A 161 8.68 -14.71 -3.48
CA GLY A 161 9.19 -15.30 -2.24
C GLY A 161 10.35 -14.52 -1.64
N ALA A 162 11.32 -14.11 -2.48
CA ALA A 162 12.44 -13.28 -2.06
C ALA A 162 11.97 -11.94 -1.48
N GLN A 163 11.00 -11.31 -2.13
CA GLN A 163 10.40 -10.06 -1.67
C GLN A 163 9.64 -10.25 -0.35
N ALA A 164 8.76 -11.25 -0.27
CA ALA A 164 8.00 -11.55 0.94
C ALA A 164 8.92 -11.94 2.11
N TRP A 165 10.03 -12.63 1.84
CA TRP A 165 11.06 -12.94 2.84
C TRP A 165 11.76 -11.67 3.35
N ALA A 166 12.18 -10.79 2.44
CA ALA A 166 12.82 -9.53 2.80
C ALA A 166 11.91 -8.61 3.62
N ASP A 167 10.65 -8.53 3.25
CA ASP A 167 9.67 -7.63 3.86
C ASP A 167 9.21 -8.07 5.24
N ASN A 168 9.25 -9.38 5.53
CA ASN A 168 8.58 -9.92 6.73
C ASN A 168 9.55 -10.46 7.80
N CYS A 169 10.74 -10.94 7.43
CA CYS A 169 11.51 -11.82 8.31
C CYS A 169 12.47 -11.09 9.25
N ALA A 170 13.14 -10.04 8.76
CA ALA A 170 14.06 -9.23 9.57
C ALA A 170 13.37 -8.47 10.71
N ARG A 171 12.03 -8.48 10.72
CA ARG A 171 11.19 -7.76 11.68
C ARG A 171 11.19 -8.39 13.07
N CYS A 172 11.52 -9.67 13.19
CA CYS A 172 11.49 -10.39 14.46
C CYS A 172 12.84 -10.99 14.86
N HIS A 173 13.70 -11.35 13.90
CA HIS A 173 15.04 -11.85 14.15
C HIS A 173 15.97 -11.54 12.98
N ALA A 174 17.28 -11.73 13.18
CA ALA A 174 18.24 -11.66 12.09
C ALA A 174 17.85 -12.65 10.98
N MET A 175 17.87 -12.17 9.74
CA MET A 175 17.53 -12.98 8.59
C MET A 175 18.52 -14.15 8.50
N ARG A 176 17.98 -15.36 8.54
CA ARG A 176 18.78 -16.57 8.52
C ARG A 176 19.16 -16.86 7.07
N ASP A 177 20.42 -17.24 6.82
CA ASP A 177 20.89 -17.59 5.49
C ASP A 177 20.10 -18.80 4.95
N PRO A 178 19.57 -18.78 3.71
CA PRO A 178 18.85 -19.91 3.13
C PRO A 178 19.62 -21.25 3.21
N LYS A 179 20.96 -21.20 3.19
CA LYS A 179 21.85 -22.37 3.26
C LYS A 179 22.04 -22.96 4.65
N SER A 180 21.46 -22.32 5.66
CA SER A 180 21.67 -22.69 7.07
C SER A 180 20.77 -23.81 7.57
N LEU A 181 19.81 -24.26 6.76
CA LEU A 181 18.89 -25.37 7.05
C LEU A 181 18.62 -26.15 5.76
N PRO A 182 18.40 -27.48 5.83
CA PRO A 182 17.96 -28.27 4.68
C PRO A 182 16.51 -27.95 4.30
N ASP A 183 16.14 -28.24 3.04
CA ASP A 183 14.83 -27.90 2.46
C ASP A 183 13.63 -28.40 3.26
N GLU A 184 13.73 -29.59 3.87
CA GLU A 184 12.66 -30.17 4.68
C GLU A 184 12.43 -29.39 5.97
N GLN A 185 13.50 -28.83 6.54
CA GLN A 185 13.40 -28.00 7.74
C GLN A 185 12.80 -26.64 7.41
N TRP A 186 13.07 -26.09 6.22
CA TRP A 186 12.44 -24.83 5.80
C TRP A 186 10.93 -24.93 5.71
N GLN A 187 10.36 -26.08 5.33
CA GLN A 187 8.91 -26.27 5.30
C GLN A 187 8.25 -26.09 6.67
N VAL A 188 8.86 -26.68 7.71
CA VAL A 188 8.36 -26.55 9.09
C VAL A 188 8.57 -25.14 9.61
N VAL A 189 9.74 -24.55 9.35
CA VAL A 189 10.08 -23.19 9.80
C VAL A 189 9.16 -22.15 9.17
N VAL A 190 8.87 -22.25 7.87
CA VAL A 190 7.92 -21.34 7.19
C VAL A 190 6.49 -21.56 7.70
N THR A 191 6.08 -22.78 8.03
CA THR A 191 4.78 -23.01 8.66
C THR A 191 4.66 -22.28 10.01
N HIS A 192 5.73 -22.29 10.82
CA HIS A 192 5.78 -21.51 12.05
C HIS A 192 5.74 -20.00 11.78
N MET A 193 6.54 -19.52 10.82
CA MET A 193 6.59 -18.10 10.46
C MET A 193 5.26 -17.61 9.87
N ARG A 194 4.51 -18.46 9.17
CA ARG A 194 3.19 -18.12 8.63
C ARG A 194 2.25 -17.64 9.71
N LEU A 195 2.16 -18.37 10.82
CA LEU A 195 1.30 -18.01 11.94
C LEU A 195 1.82 -16.79 12.71
N ARG A 196 3.14 -16.67 12.85
CA ARG A 196 3.77 -15.61 13.68
C ARG A 196 3.90 -14.27 12.95
N ALA A 197 4.16 -14.30 11.65
CA ALA A 197 4.29 -13.14 10.78
C ALA A 197 2.99 -12.82 10.03
N GLY A 198 1.92 -13.59 10.22
CA GLY A 198 0.61 -13.35 9.59
C GLY A 198 0.62 -13.55 8.08
N LEU A 199 1.46 -14.45 7.57
CA LEU A 199 1.53 -14.73 6.13
C LEU A 199 0.29 -15.51 5.68
N ASP A 200 -0.21 -15.19 4.49
CA ASP A 200 -1.18 -16.04 3.83
C ASP A 200 -0.52 -17.31 3.26
N GLY A 201 -1.32 -18.19 2.66
CA GLY A 201 -0.80 -19.43 2.09
C GLY A 201 0.10 -19.23 0.89
N ALA A 202 -0.26 -18.32 0.00
CA ALA A 202 0.50 -18.06 -1.22
C ALA A 202 1.86 -17.45 -0.90
N GLN A 203 1.91 -16.51 0.05
CA GLN A 203 3.17 -15.92 0.53
C GLN A 203 4.08 -16.96 1.17
N ALA A 204 3.53 -17.86 1.99
CA ALA A 204 4.31 -18.94 2.60
C ALA A 204 4.87 -19.90 1.56
N ASP A 205 4.09 -20.24 0.54
CA ASP A 205 4.51 -21.14 -0.54
C ASP A 205 5.59 -20.48 -1.43
N ASP A 206 5.41 -19.21 -1.81
CA ASP A 206 6.40 -18.44 -2.57
C ASP A 206 7.73 -18.31 -1.79
N ILE A 207 7.68 -18.05 -0.48
CA ILE A 207 8.88 -18.01 0.39
C ILE A 207 9.58 -19.37 0.41
N LEU A 208 8.83 -20.48 0.42
CA LEU A 208 9.43 -21.82 0.34
C LEU A 208 10.13 -22.06 -1.00
N VAL A 209 9.55 -21.61 -2.11
CA VAL A 209 10.21 -21.66 -3.43
C VAL A 209 11.53 -20.88 -3.41
N PHE A 210 11.53 -19.68 -2.83
CA PHE A 210 12.73 -18.86 -2.69
C PHE A 210 13.81 -19.51 -1.83
N LEU A 211 13.46 -19.95 -0.61
CA LEU A 211 14.43 -20.51 0.34
C LEU A 211 15.06 -21.80 -0.17
N LYS A 212 14.25 -22.71 -0.73
CA LYS A 212 14.74 -23.98 -1.29
C LYS A 212 15.54 -23.77 -2.57
N GLY A 213 15.14 -22.82 -3.42
CA GLY A 213 15.90 -22.47 -4.61
C GLY A 213 17.24 -21.74 -4.32
N SER A 214 17.43 -21.29 -3.08
CA SER A 214 18.63 -20.55 -2.63
C SER A 214 19.58 -21.35 -1.73
N ASN A 215 19.18 -22.57 -1.36
CA ASN A 215 19.93 -23.51 -0.51
C ASN A 215 21.03 -24.23 -1.32
#